data_AF-V5GIM7-F1
#
_entry.id   AF-V5GIM7-F1
#
_cell.length_a   1.000
_cell.length_b   1.000
_cell.length_c   1.000
_cell.angle_alpha   90.00
_cell.angle_beta   90.00
_cell.angle_gamma   90.00
#
_symmetry.space_group_name_H-M   'P 1'
#
loop_
_entity.id
_entity.type
_entity.pdbx_description
1 polymer ?
#
loop_
_entity_poly.entity_id
_entity_poly.type
_entity_poly.pdbx_seq_one_letter_code
_entity_poly.pdbx_strand_id
1 'polypeptide(L)'
;VAFCALLVAAVSAYNFEDPDFNILLSDDLEELSSGVASFSHPRSRRDDEAVNDKDKCHHRKRWGELCCAEDVMAKMRDVEKDLKRECFKEVVGKDKHEKFDPFNCETMDQRKKQIVCVIQCVGQKKDLL
;
A
#
# COMPACT_ATOMS: atom_id res chain seq x y z
N VAL A 1 -14.32 40.55 -1.24
CA VAL A 1 -13.62 40.50 -2.56
C VAL A 1 -12.11 40.34 -2.39
N ALA A 2 -11.42 41.24 -1.68
CA ALA A 2 -9.96 41.13 -1.46
C ALA A 2 -9.54 39.82 -0.78
N PHE A 3 -10.28 39.36 0.24
CA PHE A 3 -10.00 38.10 0.94
C PHE A 3 -10.14 36.86 0.03
N CYS A 4 -11.19 36.83 -0.82
CA CYS A 4 -11.37 35.77 -1.80
C CYS A 4 -10.26 35.76 -2.85
N ALA A 5 -9.81 36.92 -3.33
CA ALA A 5 -8.72 37.03 -4.29
C ALA A 5 -7.38 36.56 -3.68
N LEU A 6 -7.14 36.84 -2.40
CA LEU A 6 -5.94 36.41 -1.68
C LEU A 6 -5.93 34.89 -1.48
N LEU A 7 -7.08 34.29 -1.20
CA LEU A 7 -7.23 32.82 -1.14
C LEU A 7 -7.00 32.15 -2.49
N VAL A 8 -7.56 32.71 -3.58
CA VAL A 8 -7.34 32.16 -4.94
C VAL A 8 -5.86 32.24 -5.32
N ALA A 9 -5.20 33.36 -5.02
CA ALA A 9 -3.77 33.53 -5.27
C ALA A 9 -2.92 32.54 -4.46
N ALA A 10 -3.25 32.34 -3.18
CA ALA A 10 -2.57 31.37 -2.31
C ALA A 10 -2.75 29.93 -2.80
N VAL A 11 -3.95 29.56 -3.25
CA VAL A 11 -4.21 28.22 -3.81
C VAL A 11 -3.50 28.03 -5.14
N SER A 12 -3.44 29.06 -6.01
CA SER A 12 -2.73 28.97 -7.29
C SER A 12 -1.21 28.97 -7.14
N ALA A 13 -0.69 29.56 -6.05
CA ALA A 13 0.74 29.58 -5.74
C ALA A 13 1.18 28.34 -4.96
N TYR A 14 0.24 27.52 -4.49
CA TYR A 14 0.56 26.25 -3.84
C TYR A 14 1.13 25.28 -4.88
N ASN A 15 2.34 24.81 -4.63
CA ASN A 15 2.99 23.85 -5.49
C ASN A 15 2.45 22.44 -5.18
N PHE A 16 1.55 21.93 -6.02
CA PHE A 16 1.02 20.57 -5.90
C PHE A 16 2.03 19.47 -6.27
N GLU A 17 3.22 19.84 -6.77
CA GLU A 17 4.31 18.90 -7.08
C GLU A 17 5.32 18.76 -5.92
N ASP A 18 4.97 19.21 -4.71
CA ASP A 18 5.83 19.04 -3.53
C ASP A 18 5.92 17.55 -3.13
N PRO A 19 7.10 16.90 -3.27
CA PRO A 19 7.24 15.46 -3.03
C PRO A 19 7.05 15.10 -1.55
N ASP A 20 7.40 15.98 -0.61
CA ASP A 20 7.28 15.69 0.82
C ASP A 20 5.82 15.74 1.26
N PHE A 21 5.06 16.72 0.74
CA PHE A 21 3.62 16.79 0.96
C PHE A 21 2.89 15.61 0.32
N ASN A 22 3.31 15.21 -0.89
CA ASN A 22 2.73 14.08 -1.61
C ASN A 22 2.91 12.75 -0.86
N ILE A 23 4.07 12.54 -0.24
CA ILE A 23 4.31 11.38 0.63
C ILE A 23 3.34 11.40 1.82
N LEU A 24 3.21 12.55 2.50
CA LEU A 24 2.28 12.69 3.64
C LEU A 24 0.82 12.43 3.21
N LEU A 25 0.40 13.01 2.09
CA LEU A 25 -0.94 12.83 1.53
C LEU A 25 -1.19 11.35 1.18
N SER A 26 -0.18 10.65 0.67
CA SER A 26 -0.31 9.23 0.33
C SER A 26 -0.46 8.35 1.57
N ASP A 27 0.27 8.64 2.66
CA ASP A 27 0.14 7.92 3.92
C ASP A 27 -1.28 8.09 4.50
N ASP A 28 -1.81 9.32 4.48
CA ASP A 28 -3.18 9.63 4.94
C ASP A 28 -4.25 8.95 4.07
N LEU A 29 -4.06 8.94 2.75
CA LEU A 29 -4.97 8.27 1.81
C LEU A 29 -4.97 6.75 2.01
N GLU A 30 -3.80 6.14 2.23
CA GLU A 30 -3.68 4.71 2.52
C GLU A 30 -4.35 4.34 3.85
N GLU A 31 -4.24 5.18 4.88
CA GLU A 31 -4.92 4.99 6.15
C GLU A 31 -6.45 5.03 5.97
N LEU A 32 -6.96 6.04 5.26
CA LEU A 32 -8.39 6.17 4.94
C LEU A 32 -8.88 5.00 4.10
N SER A 33 -8.15 4.59 3.06
CA SER A 33 -8.47 3.45 2.21
C SER A 33 -8.55 2.14 3.02
N SER A 34 -7.59 1.94 3.93
CA SER A 34 -7.56 0.77 4.82
C SER A 34 -8.74 0.77 5.81
N GLY A 35 -9.16 1.95 6.29
CA GLY A 35 -10.37 2.12 7.10
C GLY A 35 -11.65 1.91 6.31
N VAL A 36 -11.70 2.34 5.04
CA VAL A 36 -12.87 2.22 4.16
C VAL A 36 -13.06 0.79 3.65
N ALA A 37 -12.00 0.01 3.49
CA ALA A 37 -12.08 -1.44 3.25
C ALA A 37 -12.76 -2.21 4.39
N SER A 38 -12.95 -1.58 5.57
CA SER A 38 -13.74 -2.12 6.68
C SER A 38 -15.22 -1.72 6.63
N PHE A 39 -15.66 -0.88 5.68
CA PHE A 39 -17.09 -0.72 5.41
C PHE A 39 -17.60 -2.00 4.74
N SER A 40 -18.12 -2.87 5.60
CA SER A 40 -19.01 -3.98 5.28
C SER A 40 -19.76 -3.71 3.98
N HIS A 41 -19.44 -4.49 2.94
CA HIS A 41 -20.22 -4.49 1.72
C HIS A 41 -21.69 -4.72 2.11
N PRO A 42 -22.66 -3.92 1.65
CA PRO A 42 -24.07 -4.02 2.04
C PRO A 42 -24.75 -5.34 1.64
N ARG A 43 -24.01 -6.28 1.01
CA ARG A 43 -24.43 -7.66 0.73
C ARG A 43 -24.14 -8.66 1.85
N SER A 44 -23.54 -8.25 2.96
CA SER A 44 -23.38 -9.11 4.14
C SER A 44 -24.56 -8.96 5.10
N ARG A 45 -25.75 -9.41 4.69
CA ARG A 45 -26.81 -9.75 5.66
C ARG A 45 -26.53 -11.15 6.21
N ARG A 46 -26.04 -11.25 7.44
CA ARG A 46 -26.10 -12.46 8.25
C ARG A 46 -26.57 -12.09 9.65
N ASP A 47 -27.58 -12.84 10.08
CA ASP A 47 -28.19 -13.01 11.40
C ASP A 47 -27.83 -12.00 12.51
N ASP A 48 -28.85 -11.33 13.03
CA ASP A 48 -28.77 -10.38 14.13
C ASP A 48 -28.36 -11.04 15.47
N GLU A 49 -28.33 -12.38 15.54
CA GLU A 49 -27.95 -13.15 16.73
C GLU A 49 -26.42 -13.37 16.89
N ALA A 50 -25.61 -13.04 15.87
CA ALA A 50 -24.15 -13.25 15.91
C ALA A 50 -23.35 -12.11 16.59
N VAL A 51 -24.02 -11.06 17.06
CA VAL A 51 -23.35 -9.89 17.65
C VAL A 51 -23.22 -10.06 19.16
N ASN A 52 -22.34 -10.96 19.60
CA ASN A 52 -21.83 -10.90 20.97
C ASN A 52 -20.83 -9.74 21.06
N ASP A 53 -20.89 -8.93 22.13
CA ASP A 53 -20.07 -7.72 22.30
C ASP A 53 -18.53 -7.97 22.26
N LYS A 54 -18.12 -9.23 22.35
CA LYS A 54 -16.72 -9.71 22.23
C LYS A 54 -16.25 -9.89 20.78
N ASP A 55 -17.17 -9.91 19.82
CA ASP A 55 -16.90 -10.06 18.37
C ASP A 55 -16.85 -8.72 17.63
N LYS A 56 -16.82 -7.60 18.38
CA LYS A 56 -16.47 -6.30 17.82
C LYS A 56 -15.05 -6.41 17.25
N CYS A 57 -14.95 -6.41 15.92
CA CYS A 57 -13.68 -6.42 15.19
C CYS A 57 -12.76 -5.32 15.71
N HIS A 58 -11.88 -5.65 16.66
CA HIS A 58 -10.77 -4.81 17.04
C HIS A 58 -9.92 -4.60 15.80
N HIS A 59 -9.74 -3.34 15.40
CA HIS A 59 -8.96 -2.89 14.23
C HIS A 59 -7.84 -3.86 13.85
N ARG A 60 -8.16 -4.80 12.94
CA ARG A 60 -7.23 -5.86 12.55
C ARG A 60 -6.13 -5.22 11.72
N LYS A 61 -4.89 -5.54 12.11
CA LYS A 61 -3.65 -4.94 11.63
C LYS A 61 -3.53 -5.03 10.10
N ARG A 62 -3.64 -3.89 9.41
CA ARG A 62 -3.05 -3.48 8.10
C ARG A 62 -3.19 -4.40 6.87
N TRP A 63 -3.59 -5.66 7.02
CA TRP A 63 -3.80 -6.67 6.00
C TRP A 63 -4.98 -7.50 6.48
N GLY A 64 -6.14 -7.34 5.84
CA GLY A 64 -7.33 -8.10 6.21
C GLY A 64 -7.02 -9.59 6.24
N GLU A 65 -7.40 -10.28 7.32
CA GLU A 65 -7.29 -11.73 7.39
C GLU A 65 -7.97 -12.31 6.16
N LEU A 66 -7.20 -13.10 5.40
CA LEU A 66 -7.74 -13.73 4.21
C LEU A 66 -8.80 -14.73 4.69
N CYS A 67 -10.04 -14.59 4.20
CA CYS A 67 -11.14 -15.49 4.60
C CYS A 67 -10.84 -16.98 4.31
N CYS A 68 -9.85 -17.27 3.46
CA CYS A 68 -9.39 -18.62 3.13
C CYS A 68 -7.85 -18.67 3.06
N ALA A 69 -7.29 -19.79 3.50
CA ALA A 69 -5.87 -20.14 3.35
C ALA A 69 -4.87 -19.12 3.95
N GLU A 70 -5.30 -18.37 4.97
CA GLU A 70 -4.46 -17.36 5.63
C GLU A 70 -3.12 -17.94 6.10
N ASP A 71 -3.14 -19.06 6.82
CA ASP A 71 -1.93 -19.71 7.33
C ASP A 71 -0.97 -20.14 6.21
N VAL A 72 -1.52 -20.61 5.09
CA VAL A 72 -0.72 -21.07 3.94
C VAL A 72 -0.09 -19.87 3.24
N MET A 73 -0.87 -18.81 3.03
CA MET A 73 -0.40 -17.58 2.39
C MET A 73 0.60 -16.82 3.26
N ALA A 74 0.44 -16.85 4.59
CA ALA A 74 1.42 -16.31 5.53
C ALA A 74 2.75 -17.06 5.45
N LYS A 75 2.71 -18.41 5.51
CA LYS A 75 3.91 -19.24 5.39
C LYS A 75 4.63 -19.07 4.05
N MET A 76 3.89 -19.02 2.95
CA MET A 76 4.46 -18.77 1.62
C MET A 76 5.18 -17.42 1.58
N ARG A 77 4.55 -16.37 2.13
CA ARG A 77 5.14 -15.02 2.20
C ARG A 77 6.42 -14.98 3.02
N ASP A 78 6.45 -15.69 4.15
CA ASP A 78 7.64 -15.76 5.01
C ASP A 78 8.80 -16.48 4.31
N VAL A 79 8.51 -17.61 3.63
CA VAL A 79 9.52 -18.36 2.86
C VAL A 79 10.07 -17.53 1.70
N GLU A 80 9.22 -16.77 1.02
CA GLU A 80 9.65 -15.94 -0.12
C GLU A 80 10.33 -14.64 0.27
N LYS A 81 10.22 -14.23 1.54
CA LYS A 81 10.70 -12.93 2.02
C LYS A 81 12.20 -12.75 1.84
N ASP A 82 12.98 -13.76 2.21
CA ASP A 82 14.45 -13.67 2.17
C ASP A 82 14.95 -13.67 0.73
N LEU A 83 14.40 -14.55 -0.12
CA LEU A 83 14.72 -14.60 -1.54
C LEU A 83 14.33 -13.31 -2.27
N LYS A 84 13.14 -12.77 -1.97
CA LYS A 84 12.70 -11.48 -2.53
C LYS A 84 13.61 -10.33 -2.07
N ARG A 85 14.07 -10.35 -0.82
CA ARG A 85 14.99 -9.34 -0.29
C ARG A 85 16.36 -9.43 -0.95
N GLU A 86 16.85 -10.64 -1.21
CA GLU A 86 18.09 -10.87 -1.94
C GLU A 86 17.99 -10.33 -3.38
N CYS A 87 16.95 -10.73 -4.12
CA CYS A 87 16.70 -10.22 -5.47
C CYS A 87 16.46 -8.70 -5.50
N PHE A 88 15.83 -8.14 -4.46
CA PHE A 88 15.68 -6.69 -4.33
C PHE A 88 17.03 -5.99 -4.21
N LYS A 89 17.93 -6.51 -3.37
CA LYS A 89 19.28 -5.95 -3.22
C LYS A 89 20.09 -6.08 -4.51
N GLU A 90 19.94 -7.18 -5.24
CA GLU A 90 20.63 -7.43 -6.51
C GLU A 90 20.17 -6.47 -7.62
N VAL A 91 18.86 -6.23 -7.75
CA VAL A 91 18.29 -5.38 -8.81
C VAL A 91 18.38 -3.89 -8.48
N VAL A 92 18.10 -3.51 -7.23
CA VAL A 92 17.98 -2.10 -6.82
C VAL A 92 19.27 -1.57 -6.21
N GLY A 93 20.17 -2.44 -5.75
CA GLY A 93 21.44 -2.06 -5.13
C GLY A 93 21.30 -1.46 -3.72
N LYS A 94 20.09 -1.47 -3.14
CA LYS A 94 19.79 -0.90 -1.81
C LYS A 94 19.13 -1.93 -0.90
N ASP A 95 19.38 -1.82 0.41
CA ASP A 95 18.84 -2.76 1.41
C ASP A 95 17.37 -2.50 1.78
N LYS A 96 16.83 -1.33 1.45
CA LYS A 96 15.45 -0.90 1.77
C LYS A 96 14.87 -0.04 0.64
N HIS A 97 13.54 -0.06 0.53
CA HIS A 97 12.82 0.96 -0.23
C HIS A 97 13.01 2.31 0.44
N GLU A 98 13.48 3.29 -0.33
CA GLU A 98 13.38 4.70 0.06
C GLU A 98 11.93 5.15 -0.02
N LYS A 99 11.57 6.15 0.79
CA LYS A 99 10.31 6.87 0.61
C LYS A 99 10.31 7.46 -0.79
N PHE A 100 9.20 7.33 -1.50
CA PHE A 100 9.06 7.79 -2.87
C PHE A 100 7.70 8.47 -3.01
N ASP A 101 7.61 9.45 -3.91
CA ASP A 101 6.36 10.13 -4.23
C ASP A 101 5.51 9.25 -5.16
N PRO A 102 4.33 8.77 -4.73
CA PRO A 102 3.46 7.95 -5.57
C PRO A 102 2.68 8.71 -6.64
N PHE A 103 2.70 10.04 -6.60
CA PHE A 103 2.06 10.90 -7.59
C PHE A 103 3.02 11.34 -8.70
N ASN A 104 4.33 11.06 -8.57
CA ASN A 104 5.30 11.30 -9.62
C ASN A 104 5.41 10.12 -10.60
N CYS A 105 4.91 10.31 -11.83
CA CYS A 105 4.86 9.29 -12.88
C CYS A 105 6.23 8.68 -13.21
N GLU A 106 7.28 9.49 -13.33
CA GLU A 106 8.61 9.02 -13.73
C GLU A 106 9.20 8.09 -12.68
N THR A 107 9.12 8.48 -11.41
CA THR A 107 9.60 7.66 -10.29
C THR A 107 8.79 6.37 -10.17
N MET A 108 7.48 6.44 -10.42
CA MET A 108 6.58 5.29 -10.40
C MET A 108 6.90 4.27 -11.49
N ASP A 109 7.17 4.74 -12.71
CA ASP A 109 7.49 3.84 -13.82
C ASP A 109 8.86 3.19 -13.66
N GLN A 110 9.84 3.91 -13.10
CA GLN A 110 11.12 3.32 -12.70
C GLN A 110 10.91 2.23 -11.63
N ARG A 111 10.09 2.50 -10.62
CA ARG A 111 9.79 1.53 -9.55
C ARG A 111 9.05 0.31 -10.06
N LYS A 112 8.09 0.47 -10.97
CA LYS A 112 7.41 -0.66 -11.63
C LYS A 112 8.40 -1.55 -12.37
N LYS A 113 9.31 -0.97 -13.15
CA LYS A 113 10.37 -1.72 -13.85
C LYS A 113 11.27 -2.48 -12.87
N GLN A 114 11.71 -1.83 -11.79
CA GLN A 114 12.50 -2.50 -10.75
C GLN A 114 11.76 -3.68 -10.13
N ILE A 115 10.47 -3.52 -9.78
CA ILE A 115 9.66 -4.60 -9.21
C ILE A 115 9.54 -5.78 -10.18
N VAL A 116 9.33 -5.51 -11.47
CA VAL A 116 9.29 -6.56 -12.50
C VAL A 116 10.61 -7.33 -12.56
N CYS A 117 11.75 -6.63 -12.55
CA CYS A 117 13.06 -7.26 -12.52
C CYS A 117 13.29 -8.08 -11.23
N VAL A 118 12.82 -7.61 -10.07
CA VAL A 118 12.90 -8.37 -8.82
C VAL A 118 12.08 -9.65 -8.90
N ILE A 119 10.85 -9.59 -9.45
CA ILE A 119 10.00 -10.78 -9.64
C ILE A 119 10.65 -11.76 -10.62
N GLN A 120 11.26 -11.25 -11.71
CA GLN A 120 11.99 -12.07 -12.66
C GLN A 120 13.18 -12.78 -12.01
N CYS A 121 13.98 -12.08 -11.20
CA CYS A 121 15.06 -12.69 -10.43
C CYS A 121 14.56 -13.81 -9.50
N VAL A 122 13.44 -13.59 -8.81
CA VAL A 122 12.84 -14.62 -7.95
C VAL A 122 12.41 -15.85 -8.76
N GLY A 123 11.82 -15.64 -9.94
CA GLY A 123 11.43 -16.73 -10.84
C GLY A 123 12.62 -17.54 -11.36
N GLN A 124 13.69 -16.87 -11.76
CA GLN A 124 14.93 -17.50 -12.23
C GLN A 124 15.60 -18.33 -11.11
N LYS A 125 15.69 -17.80 -9.89
CA LYS A 125 16.26 -18.54 -8.74
C LYS A 125 15.40 -19.72 -8.27
N LYS A 126 14.15 -19.81 -8.74
CA LYS A 126 13.24 -20.94 -8.48
C LYS A 126 13.10 -21.89 -9.67
N ASP A 127 13.87 -21.69 -10.74
CA ASP A 127 13.77 -22.44 -11.99
C ASP A 127 12.34 -22.41 -12.60
N LEU A 128 11.63 -21.29 -12.44
CA LEU A 128 10.28 -21.09 -12.98
C LEU A 128 10.25 -20.21 -14.25
N LEU A 129 11.38 -19.57 -14.60
CA LEU A 129 11.56 -18.67 -15.74
C LEU A 129 12.94 -18.84 -16.37
#